data_AF-A0A518DFL0-F1
#
_entry.id   AF-A0A518DFL0-F1
#
_cell.length_a   1.000
_cell.length_b   1.000
_cell.length_c   1.000
_cell.angle_alpha   90.00
_cell.angle_beta   90.00
_cell.angle_gamma   90.00
#
_symmetry.space_group_name_H-M   'P 1'
#
loop_
_entity.id
_entity.type
_entity.pdbx_description
1 polymer ?
#
loop_
_entity_poly.entity_id
_entity_poly.type
_entity_poly.pdbx_seq_one_letter_code
_entity_poly.pdbx_strand_id
1 'polypeptide(L)' 'MLLPLASDLMRMWYAAPLIVTVSLAYAATRHEQPAEILAHAARFGGWIVVFMVLFFALLQAATWWT' A
#
# COMPACT_ATOMS: atom_id res chain seq x y z
N MET A 1 10.40 -14.80 20.49
CA MET A 1 10.32 -13.55 19.70
C MET A 1 9.77 -13.73 18.27
N LEU A 2 9.57 -14.95 17.73
CA LEU A 2 8.93 -15.14 16.41
C LEU A 2 7.40 -14.92 16.37
N LEU A 3 6.71 -15.18 17.48
CA LEU A 3 5.25 -15.02 17.60
C LEU A 3 4.74 -13.59 17.31
N PRO A 4 5.34 -12.51 17.84
CA PRO A 4 4.88 -11.14 17.55
C PRO A 4 5.08 -10.74 16.08
N LEU A 5 6.19 -11.14 15.46
CA LEU A 5 6.45 -10.87 14.04
C LEU A 5 5.39 -11.49 13.13
N ALA A 6 4.97 -12.72 13.45
CA ALA A 6 3.90 -13.40 12.73
C ALA A 6 2.55 -12.68 12.89
N SER A 7 2.22 -12.20 14.09
CA SER A 7 0.95 -11.46 14.31
C SER A 7 0.92 -10.09 13.62
N ASP A 8 2.05 -9.37 13.60
CA ASP A 8 2.13 -8.06 12.95
C ASP A 8 2.05 -8.20 11.43
N LEU A 9 2.71 -9.22 10.86
CA LEU A 9 2.59 -9.56 9.45
C LEU A 9 1.16 -9.95 9.07
N MET A 10 0.48 -10.72 9.93
CA MET A 10 -0.92 -11.10 9.73
C MET A 10 -1.85 -9.87 9.68
N ARG A 11 -1.56 -8.82 10.47
CA ARG A 11 -2.29 -7.54 10.42
C ARG A 11 -1.98 -6.76 9.15
N MET A 12 -0.72 -6.75 8.70
CA MET A 12 -0.34 -6.08 7.45
C MET A 12 -0.97 -6.71 6.21
N TRP A 13 -1.43 -7.97 6.29
CA TRP A 13 -2.16 -8.63 5.21
C TRP A 13 -3.39 -7.84 4.75
N TYR A 14 -4.05 -7.12 5.65
CA TYR A 14 -5.21 -6.28 5.31
C TYR A 14 -4.85 -5.10 4.39
N ALA A 15 -3.57 -4.69 4.29
CA ALA A 15 -3.16 -3.63 3.39
C ALA A 15 -3.36 -4.02 1.92
N ALA A 16 -3.13 -5.28 1.55
CA ALA A 16 -3.26 -5.73 0.16
C ALA A 16 -4.68 -5.52 -0.41
N PRO A 17 -5.76 -6.06 0.18
CA PRO A 17 -7.12 -5.84 -0.34
C PRO A 17 -7.55 -4.36 -0.26
N LEU A 18 -7.09 -3.61 0.75
CA LEU A 18 -7.37 -2.17 0.85
C LEU A 18 -6.74 -1.38 -0.29
N ILE A 19 -5.45 -1.60 -0.57
CA ILE A 19 -4.73 -0.93 -1.67
C ILE A 19 -5.40 -1.24 -3.00
N VAL A 20 -5.74 -2.51 -3.25
CA VAL A 20 -6.43 -2.93 -4.47
C VAL A 20 -7.77 -2.22 -4.62
N THR A 21 -8.60 -2.24 -3.56
CA THR A 21 -9.95 -1.65 -3.60
C THR A 21 -9.92 -0.14 -3.82
N VAL A 22 -9.08 0.59 -3.08
CA VAL A 22 -8.97 2.05 -3.20
C VAL A 22 -8.40 2.44 -4.58
N SER A 23 -7.41 1.70 -5.07
CA SER A 23 -6.79 2.00 -6.37
C SER A 23 -7.76 1.79 -7.53
N LEU A 24 -8.55 0.71 -7.48
CA LEU A 24 -9.60 0.45 -8.46
C LEU A 24 -10.70 1.50 -8.40
N ALA A 25 -11.20 1.85 -7.21
CA ALA A 25 -12.22 2.87 -7.05
C ALA A 25 -11.75 4.23 -7.58
N TYR A 26 -10.50 4.62 -7.28
CA TYR A 26 -9.91 5.85 -7.79
C TYR A 26 -9.82 5.83 -9.33
N ALA A 27 -9.26 4.76 -9.91
CA ALA A 27 -9.10 4.68 -11.37
C ALA A 27 -10.43 4.63 -12.13
N ALA A 28 -11.43 3.92 -11.59
CA ALA A 28 -12.75 3.75 -12.21
C ALA A 28 -13.60 5.03 -12.23
N THR A 29 -13.28 6.03 -11.40
CA THR A 29 -13.95 7.35 -11.49
C THR A 29 -13.42 8.22 -12.63
N ARG A 30 -12.23 7.90 -13.16
CA ARG A 30 -11.57 8.68 -14.22
C ARG A 30 -11.62 8.03 -15.59
N HIS A 31 -11.58 6.71 -15.64
CA HIS A 31 -11.48 5.94 -16.87
C HIS A 31 -12.69 5.01 -17.00
N GLU A 32 -13.27 4.95 -18.19
CA GLU A 32 -14.41 4.07 -18.50
C GLU A 32 -13.95 2.73 -19.11
N GLN A 33 -12.77 2.72 -19.75
CA GLN A 33 -12.22 1.53 -20.38
C GLN A 33 -11.51 0.63 -19.35
N PRO A 34 -11.84 -0.68 -19.27
CA PRO A 34 -11.27 -1.58 -18.26
C PRO A 34 -9.73 -1.64 -18.28
N ALA A 35 -9.12 -1.64 -19.47
CA ALA A 35 -7.67 -1.67 -19.61
C ALA A 35 -7.00 -0.43 -18.99
N GLU A 36 -7.58 0.75 -19.20
CA GLU A 36 -7.08 2.00 -18.62
C GLU A 36 -7.27 2.04 -17.10
N ILE A 37 -8.41 1.54 -16.60
CA ILE A 37 -8.69 1.41 -15.16
C ILE A 37 -7.60 0.57 -14.50
N LEU A 38 -7.32 -0.64 -15.03
CA LEU A 38 -6.32 -1.54 -14.44
C LEU A 38 -4.91 -0.94 -14.48
N ALA A 39 -4.51 -0.33 -15.59
CA ALA A 39 -3.19 0.29 -15.71
C ALA A 39 -3.02 1.47 -14.73
N HIS A 40 -4.04 2.33 -14.61
CA HIS A 40 -4.00 3.46 -13.70
C HIS A 40 -4.05 3.01 -12.24
N ALA A 41 -4.90 2.03 -11.92
CA ALA A 41 -5.01 1.44 -10.58
C ALA A 41 -3.68 0.80 -10.15
N ALA A 42 -3.02 0.04 -11.03
CA ALA A 42 -1.72 -0.58 -10.73
C ALA A 42 -0.65 0.48 -10.44
N ARG A 43 -0.57 1.53 -11.27
CA ARG A 43 0.36 2.65 -11.04
C ARG A 43 0.07 3.37 -9.73
N PHE A 44 -1.20 3.66 -9.45
CA PHE A 44 -1.61 4.34 -8.22
C PHE A 44 -1.32 3.49 -6.98
N GLY A 45 -1.68 2.21 -7.01
CA GLY A 45 -1.36 1.26 -5.93
C GLY A 45 0.14 1.12 -5.69
N GLY A 46 0.95 1.11 -6.75
CA GLY A 46 2.41 1.15 -6.65
C GLY A 46 2.92 2.38 -5.90
N TRP A 47 2.36 3.56 -6.16
CA TRP A 47 2.70 4.79 -5.41
C TRP A 47 2.30 4.73 -3.94
N ILE A 48 1.18 4.09 -3.59
CA ILE A 48 0.81 3.86 -2.18
C ILE A 48 1.89 3.02 -1.49
N VAL A 49 2.31 1.92 -2.11
CA VAL A 49 3.35 1.04 -1.53
C VAL A 49 4.67 1.79 -1.36
N VAL A 50 5.11 2.52 -2.39
CA VAL A 50 6.34 3.34 -2.31
C VAL A 50 6.25 4.35 -1.18
N PHE A 51 5.13 5.06 -1.06
CA PHE A 51 4.92 6.02 0.00
C PHE A 51 4.96 5.36 1.39
N MET A 52 4.28 4.21 1.56
CA MET A 52 4.29 3.47 2.83
C MET A 52 5.70 3.01 3.22
N VAL A 53 6.49 2.49 2.28
CA VAL A 53 7.87 2.06 2.53
C VAL A 53 8.76 3.24 2.91
N LEU A 54 8.65 4.36 2.18
CA LEU A 54 9.39 5.58 2.49
C LEU A 54 9.05 6.12 3.88
N PHE A 55 7.76 6.15 4.23
CA PHE A 55 7.33 6.61 5.55
C PHE A 55 7.81 5.66 6.67
N PHE A 56 7.76 4.35 6.44
CA PHE A 56 8.28 3.37 7.39
C PHE A 56 9.79 3.52 7.60
N ALA A 57 10.55 3.74 6.52
CA ALA A 57 11.99 4.03 6.59
C ALA A 57 12.27 5.33 7.37
N LEU A 58 11.46 6.37 7.16
CA LEU A 58 11.56 7.63 7.90
C LEU A 58 11.29 7.45 9.40
N LEU A 59 10.24 6.71 9.77
CA LEU A 59 9.95 6.40 11.16
C LEU A 59 11.08 5.59 11.81
N GLN A 60 11.64 4.62 11.09
CA GLN A 60 12.79 3.85 11.58
C GLN A 60 14.02 4.75 11.76
N ALA A 61 14.29 5.65 10.82
CA ALA A 61 15.37 6.62 10.98
C ALA A 61 15.15 7.54 12.19
N ALA A 62 13.90 7.97 12.44
CA ALA A 62 13.57 8.78 13.61
C ALA A 62 13.86 8.06 14.92
N THR A 63 13.59 6.74 15.00
CA THR A 63 13.93 5.94 16.20
C THR A 63 15.44 5.81 16.47
N TRP A 64 16.30 6.06 15.48
CA TRP A 64 17.75 6.10 15.72
C TRP A 64 18.21 7.46 16.24
N TRP A 65 17.40 8.50 16.06
CA TRP A 65 17.71 9.86 16.49
C TRP A 65 17.27 10.16 17.92
N THR A 66 16.28 9.42 18.44
CA THR A 66 15.74 9.52 19.80
C THR A 66 16.11 8.32 20.65
#